data_AF-A0A3S4HGM0-F1
#
_entry.id   AF-A0A3S4HGM0-F1
#
_cell.length_a   1.000
_cell.length_b   1.000
_cell.length_c   1.000
_cell.angle_alpha   90.00
_cell.angle_beta   90.00
_cell.angle_gamma   90.00
#
_symmetry.space_group_name_H-M   'P 1'
#
loop_
_entity.id
_entity.type
_entity.pdbx_description
1 polymer ?
#
loop_
_entity_poly.entity_id
_entity_poly.type
_entity_poly.pdbx_seq_one_letter_code
_entity_poly.pdbx_strand_id
1 'polypeptide(L)'
;MFEFDAFHLARLQFAFTVSFHILFPAITIGLASYLVVLEGMWLRTRDNVWRSLYNFWLKIFAVNFGMGVVSGLVMSYQFGTNWSGFSQFAGSITGPLLLYEVLTAFFLEAGFLGVMLFGWNKVPPALHFFTTCMVALGTLVSTFWILASNSWMQTPQGFIIENGHLIPQDWLAIIFNPSFPYRLFHMAIAAFLSSAMFVGASAAWHLLRGNDSPAIRKMLSMAMWMALLVAPIQAVVGDMHGLNTLEHQPAKIAAIEGHWENRPGEATPLLLFGLPDMEQERTRYGLEIPALGSLILTHSLHKQVPALKDFPKEDRTLFARRLLVVSHHGRGWAC
;
A
#
# COMPACT_ATOMS: atom_id res chain seq x y z
N MET A 1 22.98 23.96 13.80
CA MET A 1 22.52 22.75 14.52
C MET A 1 21.10 22.51 14.05
N PHE A 2 20.75 21.34 13.51
CA PHE A 2 19.36 21.07 13.10
C PHE A 2 18.51 21.04 14.38
N GLU A 3 17.71 22.08 14.64
CA GLU A 3 16.72 22.04 15.71
C GLU A 3 15.55 21.18 15.24
N PHE A 4 15.66 19.87 15.46
CA PHE A 4 14.52 18.98 15.37
C PHE A 4 13.62 19.27 16.58
N ASP A 5 12.55 20.02 16.36
CA ASP A 5 11.49 20.16 17.36
C ASP A 5 10.72 18.83 17.52
N ALA A 6 9.83 18.78 18.52
CA ALA A 6 9.02 17.61 18.80
C ALA A 6 8.16 17.18 17.59
N PHE A 7 7.70 18.13 16.77
CA PHE A 7 6.87 17.86 15.59
C PHE A 7 7.68 17.13 14.50
N HIS A 8 8.91 17.57 14.23
CA HIS A 8 9.79 16.91 13.25
C HIS A 8 10.21 15.51 13.74
N LEU A 9 10.49 15.35 15.04
CA LEU A 9 10.81 14.03 15.62
C LEU A 9 9.61 13.08 15.55
N ALA A 10 8.39 13.57 15.84
CA ALA A 10 7.17 12.77 15.72
C ALA A 10 6.95 12.29 14.27
N ARG A 11 7.17 13.17 13.28
CA ARG A 11 7.10 12.80 11.85
C ARG A 11 8.15 11.75 11.47
N LEU A 12 9.40 11.92 11.90
CA LEU A 12 10.46 10.97 11.61
C LEU A 12 10.19 9.60 12.24
N GLN A 13 9.75 9.59 13.50
CA GLN A 13 9.41 8.36 14.22
C GLN A 13 8.24 7.64 13.54
N PHE A 14 7.16 8.37 13.22
CA PHE A 14 6.00 7.78 12.55
C PHE A 14 6.36 7.26 11.15
N ALA A 15 7.16 8.00 10.38
CA ALA A 15 7.66 7.58 9.08
C ALA A 15 8.48 6.29 9.17
N PHE A 16 9.37 6.18 10.16
CA PHE A 16 10.12 4.95 10.41
C PHE A 16 9.18 3.78 10.74
N THR A 17 8.25 3.98 11.69
CA THR A 17 7.33 2.94 12.14
C THR A 17 6.44 2.43 11.01
N VAL A 18 5.78 3.32 10.25
CA VAL A 18 4.91 2.91 9.14
C VAL A 18 5.69 2.24 8.00
N SER A 19 6.91 2.72 7.71
CA SER A 19 7.76 2.13 6.65
C SER A 19 8.21 0.71 7.00
N PHE A 20 8.51 0.45 8.27
CA PHE A 20 8.79 -0.92 8.73
C PHE A 20 7.53 -1.76 8.80
N HIS A 21 6.44 -1.19 9.32
CA HIS A 21 5.18 -1.90 9.48
C HIS A 21 4.70 -2.44 8.14
N ILE A 22 4.61 -1.61 7.08
CA ILE A 22 4.00 -1.98 5.80
C ILE A 22 4.63 -3.21 5.12
N LEU A 23 5.91 -3.49 5.38
CA LEU A 23 6.59 -4.67 4.86
C LEU A 23 5.89 -5.97 5.28
N PHE A 24 5.37 -6.02 6.51
CA PHE A 24 4.76 -7.22 7.05
C PHE A 24 3.34 -7.43 6.49
N PRO A 25 2.35 -6.51 6.64
CA PRO A 25 1.02 -6.67 6.06
C PRO A 25 1.02 -6.87 4.55
N ALA A 26 1.85 -6.13 3.81
CA ALA A 26 1.90 -6.28 2.35
C ALA A 26 2.27 -7.71 1.94
N ILE A 27 3.21 -8.34 2.65
CA ILE A 27 3.60 -9.73 2.38
C ILE A 27 2.55 -10.71 2.92
N THR A 28 1.95 -10.49 4.09
CA THR A 28 0.96 -11.42 4.66
C THR A 28 -0.33 -11.46 3.85
N ILE A 29 -0.82 -10.34 3.33
CA ILE A 29 -2.03 -10.28 2.48
C ILE A 29 -1.89 -11.24 1.30
N GLY A 30 -0.77 -11.12 0.56
CA GLY A 30 -0.54 -12.00 -0.59
C GLY A 30 -0.19 -13.43 -0.20
N LEU A 31 0.58 -13.65 0.88
CA LEU A 31 0.91 -15.00 1.33
C LEU A 31 -0.30 -15.77 1.87
N ALA A 32 -1.25 -15.11 2.54
CA ALA A 32 -2.46 -15.76 3.03
C ALA A 32 -3.29 -16.33 1.85
N SER A 33 -3.49 -15.51 0.82
CA SER A 33 -4.17 -15.94 -0.41
C SER A 33 -3.37 -17.01 -1.17
N TYR A 34 -2.03 -16.91 -1.19
CA TYR A 34 -1.17 -17.93 -1.76
C TYR A 34 -1.29 -19.28 -1.04
N LEU A 35 -1.35 -19.28 0.30
CA LEU A 35 -1.56 -20.47 1.12
C LEU A 35 -2.93 -21.11 0.85
N VAL A 36 -3.99 -20.31 0.66
CA VAL A 36 -5.30 -20.81 0.18
C VAL A 36 -5.14 -21.56 -1.15
N VAL A 37 -4.45 -20.98 -2.13
CA VAL A 37 -4.23 -21.64 -3.43
C VAL A 37 -3.46 -22.94 -3.28
N LEU A 38 -2.37 -22.94 -2.50
CA LEU A 38 -1.57 -24.14 -2.28
C LEU A 38 -2.39 -25.26 -1.63
N GLU A 39 -3.14 -24.94 -0.58
CA GLU A 39 -3.96 -25.92 0.12
C GLU A 39 -5.13 -26.42 -0.75
N GLY A 40 -5.82 -25.52 -1.46
CA GLY A 40 -6.89 -25.89 -2.38
C GLY A 40 -6.40 -26.80 -3.51
N MET A 41 -5.21 -26.51 -4.06
CA MET A 41 -4.57 -27.37 -5.05
C MET A 41 -4.17 -28.72 -4.48
N TRP A 42 -3.68 -28.77 -3.24
CA TRP A 42 -3.42 -30.04 -2.55
C TRP A 42 -4.70 -30.85 -2.33
N LEU A 43 -5.80 -30.23 -1.89
CA LEU A 43 -7.09 -30.91 -1.70
C LEU A 43 -7.62 -31.51 -3.00
N ARG A 44 -7.45 -30.79 -4.12
CA ARG A 44 -7.89 -31.21 -5.45
C ARG A 44 -7.01 -32.31 -6.05
N THR A 45 -5.69 -32.17 -5.98
CA THR A 45 -4.74 -33.03 -6.71
C THR A 45 -4.13 -34.13 -5.85
N ARG A 46 -4.11 -33.95 -4.52
CA ARG A 46 -3.39 -34.78 -3.54
C ARG A 46 -1.88 -34.89 -3.81
N ASP A 47 -1.33 -34.02 -4.65
CA ASP A 47 0.11 -33.94 -4.89
C ASP A 47 0.82 -33.31 -3.69
N ASN A 48 1.78 -34.04 -3.12
CA ASN A 48 2.56 -33.62 -1.96
C ASN A 48 3.42 -32.39 -2.21
N VAL A 49 3.70 -32.02 -3.47
CA VAL A 49 4.41 -30.77 -3.79
C VAL A 49 3.68 -29.56 -3.23
N TRP A 50 2.36 -29.50 -3.39
CA TRP A 50 1.52 -28.41 -2.85
C TRP A 50 1.57 -28.34 -1.32
N ARG A 51 1.49 -29.51 -0.67
CA ARG A 51 1.58 -29.62 0.79
C ARG A 51 2.94 -29.20 1.33
N SER A 52 4.02 -29.59 0.65
CA SER A 52 5.38 -29.18 1.03
C SER A 52 5.56 -27.68 0.91
N LEU A 53 5.06 -27.07 -0.18
CA LEU A 53 5.07 -25.62 -0.34
C LEU A 53 4.23 -24.92 0.73
N TYR A 54 3.03 -25.44 1.02
CA TYR A 54 2.16 -24.87 2.06
C TYR A 54 2.89 -24.83 3.41
N ASN A 55 3.46 -25.96 3.84
CA ASN A 55 4.16 -26.04 5.12
C ASN A 55 5.42 -25.17 5.19
N PHE A 56 6.11 -24.96 4.06
CA PHE A 56 7.25 -24.06 3.99
C PHE A 56 6.81 -22.60 4.18
N TRP A 57 5.83 -22.16 3.39
CA TRP A 57 5.36 -20.77 3.41
C TRP A 57 4.53 -20.44 4.66
N LEU A 58 3.87 -21.41 5.27
CA LEU A 58 3.12 -21.24 6.52
C LEU A 58 4.00 -20.71 7.65
N LYS A 59 5.24 -21.21 7.77
CA LYS A 59 6.18 -20.77 8.80
C LYS A 59 6.62 -19.33 8.59
N ILE A 60 6.91 -18.97 7.34
CA ILE A 60 7.31 -17.61 6.95
C ILE A 60 6.14 -16.64 7.18
N PHE A 61 4.95 -17.05 6.77
CA PHE A 61 3.71 -16.32 7.02
C PHE A 61 3.50 -16.08 8.52
N ALA A 62 3.65 -17.09 9.37
CA ALA A 62 3.47 -16.95 10.82
C ALA A 62 4.42 -15.91 11.45
N VAL A 63 5.70 -15.93 11.06
CA VAL A 63 6.70 -14.96 11.54
C VAL A 63 6.34 -13.55 11.06
N ASN A 64 6.04 -13.41 9.77
CA ASN A 64 5.69 -12.13 9.17
C ASN A 64 4.40 -11.55 9.78
N PHE A 65 3.40 -12.41 10.01
CA PHE A 65 2.17 -12.06 10.69
C PHE A 65 2.44 -11.55 12.11
N GLY A 66 3.20 -12.29 12.91
CA GLY A 66 3.55 -11.88 14.28
C GLY A 66 4.27 -10.53 14.32
N MET A 67 5.21 -10.29 13.39
CA MET A 67 5.88 -8.99 13.28
C MET A 67 4.94 -7.87 12.83
N GLY A 68 3.97 -8.17 11.97
CA GLY A 68 2.88 -7.27 11.60
C GLY A 68 2.05 -6.84 12.81
N VAL A 69 1.63 -7.80 13.65
CA VAL A 69 0.89 -7.53 14.90
C VAL A 69 1.68 -6.59 15.82
N VAL A 70 2.95 -6.90 16.09
CA VAL A 70 3.78 -6.10 17.00
C VAL A 70 3.99 -4.69 16.47
N SER A 71 4.36 -4.55 15.20
CA SER A 71 4.59 -3.23 14.60
C SER A 71 3.31 -2.41 14.45
N GLY A 72 2.17 -3.05 14.17
CA GLY A 72 0.86 -2.40 14.08
C GLY A 72 0.38 -1.87 15.44
N LEU A 73 0.62 -2.62 16.52
CA LEU A 73 0.35 -2.17 17.88
C LEU A 73 1.15 -0.90 18.21
N VAL A 74 2.44 -0.85 17.86
CA VAL A 74 3.26 0.34 18.08
C VAL A 74 2.71 1.53 17.29
N MET A 75 2.33 1.33 16.03
CA MET A 75 1.76 2.37 15.18
C MET A 75 0.43 2.91 15.74
N SER A 76 -0.45 2.04 16.24
CA SER A 76 -1.76 2.48 16.77
C SER A 76 -1.61 3.38 17.99
N TYR A 77 -0.68 3.08 18.90
CA TYR A 77 -0.37 3.93 20.05
C TYR A 77 0.24 5.28 19.64
N GLN A 78 1.01 5.35 18.55
CA GLN A 78 1.60 6.61 18.09
C GLN A 78 0.55 7.66 17.69
N PHE A 79 -0.64 7.26 17.21
CA PHE A 79 -1.73 8.21 16.96
C PHE A 79 -2.14 8.95 18.24
N GLY A 80 -2.18 8.25 19.38
CA GLY A 80 -2.52 8.84 20.66
C GLY A 80 -1.37 9.62 21.30
N THR A 81 -0.16 9.06 21.31
CA THR A 81 0.97 9.66 22.05
C THR A 81 1.59 10.84 21.32
N ASN A 82 1.76 10.74 20.00
CA ASN A 82 2.51 11.72 19.21
C ASN A 82 1.60 12.64 18.41
N TRP A 83 0.36 12.22 18.15
CA TRP A 83 -0.62 12.94 17.33
C TRP A 83 -1.92 13.20 18.09
N SER A 84 -1.81 13.62 19.36
CA SER A 84 -2.97 13.84 20.25
C SER A 84 -3.96 14.87 19.69
N GLY A 85 -3.49 15.95 19.07
CA GLY A 85 -4.35 16.94 18.41
C GLY A 85 -5.15 16.36 17.24
N PHE A 86 -4.53 15.49 16.42
CA PHE A 86 -5.24 14.76 15.36
C PHE A 86 -6.28 13.80 15.96
N SER A 87 -5.91 13.07 17.02
CA SER A 87 -6.80 12.14 17.70
C SER A 87 -8.01 12.86 18.33
N GLN A 88 -7.82 14.06 18.88
CA GLN A 88 -8.93 14.89 19.40
C GLN A 88 -9.81 15.44 18.27
N PHE A 89 -9.21 15.87 17.17
CA PHE A 89 -9.92 16.48 16.05
C PHE A 89 -10.73 15.45 15.24
N ALA A 90 -10.06 14.39 14.76
CA ALA A 90 -10.61 13.43 13.80
C ALA A 90 -10.97 12.05 14.39
N GLY A 91 -10.70 11.82 15.68
CA GLY A 91 -10.87 10.50 16.31
C GLY A 91 -12.29 9.96 16.30
N SER A 92 -13.31 10.81 16.20
CA SER A 92 -14.72 10.42 16.03
C SER A 92 -15.00 9.69 14.71
N ILE A 93 -14.15 9.85 13.70
CA ILE A 93 -14.26 9.19 12.40
C ILE A 93 -13.19 8.11 12.26
N THR A 94 -11.91 8.47 12.45
CA THR A 94 -10.78 7.55 12.24
C THR A 94 -10.73 6.47 13.31
N GLY A 95 -11.12 6.78 14.55
CA GLY A 95 -11.17 5.83 15.65
C GLY A 95 -12.09 4.65 15.37
N PRO A 96 -13.37 4.86 15.02
CA PRO A 96 -14.28 3.78 14.61
C PRO A 96 -13.77 2.94 13.44
N LEU A 97 -13.20 3.55 12.39
CA LEU A 97 -12.66 2.81 11.24
C LEU A 97 -11.51 1.87 11.64
N LEU A 98 -10.58 2.36 12.47
CA LEU A 98 -9.48 1.55 13.02
C LEU A 98 -9.99 0.50 14.02
N LEU A 99 -11.03 0.80 14.78
CA LEU A 99 -11.64 -0.17 15.69
C LEU A 99 -12.31 -1.32 14.91
N TYR A 100 -12.99 -1.02 13.80
CA TYR A 100 -13.60 -2.05 12.95
C TYR A 100 -12.56 -2.96 12.33
N GLU A 101 -11.39 -2.44 11.96
CA GLU A 101 -10.25 -3.26 11.54
C GLU A 101 -9.92 -4.33 12.61
N VAL A 102 -9.74 -3.89 13.86
CA VAL A 102 -9.44 -4.81 14.96
C VAL A 102 -10.57 -5.83 15.15
N LEU A 103 -11.81 -5.36 15.31
CA LEU A 103 -12.94 -6.21 15.66
C LEU A 103 -13.33 -7.21 14.57
N THR A 104 -13.21 -6.84 13.30
CA THR A 104 -13.71 -7.67 12.18
C THR A 104 -12.62 -8.45 11.48
N ALA A 105 -11.43 -7.87 11.29
CA ALA A 105 -10.33 -8.55 10.61
C ALA A 105 -9.42 -9.25 11.61
N PHE A 106 -8.91 -8.53 12.61
CA PHE A 106 -7.87 -9.05 13.49
C PHE A 106 -8.37 -10.19 14.38
N PHE A 107 -9.60 -10.07 14.91
CA PHE A 107 -10.24 -11.19 15.63
C PHE A 107 -10.54 -12.38 14.71
N LEU A 108 -10.92 -12.15 13.46
CA LEU A 108 -11.14 -13.22 12.49
C LEU A 108 -9.83 -13.97 12.21
N GLU A 109 -8.76 -13.23 11.93
CA GLU A 109 -7.43 -13.79 11.73
C GLU A 109 -6.95 -14.53 12.98
N ALA A 110 -6.93 -13.90 14.14
CA ALA A 110 -6.45 -14.50 15.39
C ALA A 110 -7.25 -15.76 15.77
N GLY A 111 -8.57 -15.75 15.55
CA GLY A 111 -9.45 -16.89 15.83
C GLY A 111 -9.15 -18.12 14.97
N PHE A 112 -8.86 -17.92 13.68
CA PHE A 112 -8.61 -19.03 12.74
C PHE A 112 -7.12 -19.38 12.57
N LEU A 113 -6.21 -18.46 12.86
CA LEU A 113 -4.76 -18.63 12.69
C LEU A 113 -4.23 -19.80 13.52
N GLY A 114 -4.70 -19.97 14.76
CA GLY A 114 -4.27 -21.09 15.61
C GLY A 114 -4.58 -22.46 14.97
N VAL A 115 -5.75 -22.59 14.33
CA VAL A 115 -6.13 -23.80 13.61
C VAL A 115 -5.33 -23.95 12.31
N MET A 116 -5.12 -22.87 11.57
CA MET A 116 -4.31 -22.86 10.35
C MET A 116 -2.84 -23.27 10.60
N LEU A 117 -2.27 -22.90 11.76
CA LEU A 117 -0.89 -23.21 12.12
C LEU A 117 -0.70 -24.62 12.67
N PHE A 118 -1.64 -25.08 13.52
CA PHE A 118 -1.45 -26.30 14.32
C PHE A 118 -2.50 -27.38 14.08
N GLY A 119 -3.47 -27.12 13.20
CA GLY A 119 -4.64 -27.96 12.99
C GLY A 119 -4.49 -29.05 11.93
N TRP A 120 -3.40 -29.06 11.14
CA TRP A 120 -3.27 -29.95 9.96
C TRP A 120 -3.60 -31.43 10.21
N ASN A 121 -3.22 -31.97 11.38
CA ASN A 121 -3.51 -33.35 11.78
C ASN A 121 -4.53 -33.44 12.94
N LYS A 122 -5.16 -32.33 13.32
CA LYS A 122 -6.10 -32.24 14.46
C LYS A 122 -7.54 -31.95 14.02
N VAL A 123 -7.73 -31.36 12.84
CA VAL A 123 -9.04 -31.08 12.26
C VAL A 123 -9.20 -31.73 10.90
N PRO A 124 -10.44 -31.96 10.41
CA PRO A 124 -10.67 -32.45 9.06
C PRO A 124 -10.06 -31.51 8.01
N PRO A 125 -9.55 -32.02 6.86
CA PRO A 125 -8.91 -31.19 5.83
C PRO A 125 -9.80 -30.05 5.29
N ALA A 126 -11.12 -30.27 5.21
CA ALA A 126 -12.05 -29.23 4.79
C ALA A 126 -12.16 -28.09 5.81
N LEU A 127 -12.12 -28.42 7.11
CA LEU A 127 -12.14 -27.42 8.18
C LEU A 127 -10.82 -26.64 8.21
N HIS A 128 -9.69 -27.32 8.03
CA HIS A 128 -8.40 -26.66 7.91
C HIS A 128 -8.39 -25.66 6.74
N PHE A 129 -8.84 -26.07 5.56
CA PHE A 129 -8.92 -25.19 4.40
C PHE A 129 -9.87 -24.01 4.62
N PHE A 130 -11.01 -24.23 5.29
CA PHE A 130 -11.89 -23.15 5.70
C PHE A 130 -11.16 -22.14 6.59
N THR A 131 -10.35 -22.61 7.55
CA THR A 131 -9.58 -21.71 8.42
C THR A 131 -8.55 -20.89 7.63
N THR A 132 -7.85 -21.51 6.67
CA THR A 132 -6.92 -20.82 5.77
C THR A 132 -7.64 -19.75 4.95
N CYS A 133 -8.85 -20.04 4.44
CA CYS A 133 -9.69 -19.07 3.73
C CYS A 133 -10.14 -17.91 4.63
N MET A 134 -10.52 -18.17 5.89
CA MET A 134 -10.92 -17.13 6.84
C MET A 134 -9.75 -16.22 7.21
N VAL A 135 -8.54 -16.76 7.36
CA VAL A 135 -7.34 -15.94 7.57
C VAL A 135 -7.07 -15.05 6.36
N ALA A 136 -7.13 -15.59 5.14
CA ALA A 136 -6.96 -14.79 3.93
C ALA A 136 -8.04 -13.70 3.79
N LEU A 137 -9.30 -14.03 4.06
CA LEU A 137 -10.40 -13.07 4.07
C LEU A 137 -10.16 -11.97 5.11
N GLY A 138 -9.72 -12.33 6.32
CA GLY A 138 -9.35 -11.39 7.37
C GLY A 138 -8.33 -10.36 6.87
N THR A 139 -7.27 -10.79 6.19
CA THR A 139 -6.24 -9.86 5.69
C THR A 139 -6.79 -8.85 4.67
N LEU A 140 -7.77 -9.26 3.86
CA LEU A 140 -8.44 -8.38 2.90
C LEU A 140 -9.43 -7.42 3.59
N VAL A 141 -10.13 -7.88 4.63
CA VAL A 141 -11.01 -7.04 5.45
C VAL A 141 -10.19 -6.00 6.24
N SER A 142 -9.00 -6.37 6.75
CA SER A 142 -8.09 -5.41 7.38
C SER A 142 -7.65 -4.35 6.36
N THR A 143 -7.21 -4.80 5.17
CA THR A 143 -6.84 -3.89 4.08
C THR A 143 -7.97 -2.90 3.75
N PHE A 144 -9.22 -3.37 3.73
CA PHE A 144 -10.39 -2.51 3.52
C PHE A 144 -10.50 -1.40 4.56
N TRP A 145 -10.48 -1.72 5.85
CA TRP A 145 -10.72 -0.74 6.92
C TRP A 145 -9.57 0.26 7.08
N ILE A 146 -8.32 -0.21 7.02
CA ILE A 146 -7.17 0.70 7.13
C ILE A 146 -7.09 1.64 5.92
N LEU A 147 -7.42 1.16 4.71
CA LEU A 147 -7.48 2.00 3.51
C LEU A 147 -8.69 2.92 3.52
N ALA A 148 -9.81 2.55 4.14
CA ALA A 148 -10.94 3.46 4.32
C ALA A 148 -10.52 4.67 5.18
N SER A 149 -9.83 4.42 6.28
CA SER A 149 -9.28 5.46 7.16
C SER A 149 -8.25 6.33 6.43
N ASN A 150 -7.25 5.73 5.78
CA ASN A 150 -6.24 6.47 5.02
C ASN A 150 -6.84 7.28 3.87
N SER A 151 -7.77 6.71 3.12
CA SER A 151 -8.40 7.40 1.97
C SER A 151 -9.26 8.56 2.43
N TRP A 152 -9.95 8.43 3.57
CA TRP A 152 -10.72 9.51 4.15
C TRP A 152 -9.81 10.68 4.60
N MET A 153 -8.62 10.40 5.15
CA MET A 153 -7.64 11.46 5.46
C MET A 153 -7.18 12.25 4.22
N GLN A 154 -7.39 11.70 3.01
CA GLN A 154 -6.96 12.27 1.74
C GLN A 154 -8.08 13.04 1.07
N THR A 155 -9.28 12.47 1.01
CA THR A 155 -10.48 13.11 0.47
C THR A 155 -11.59 13.06 1.51
N PRO A 156 -11.51 13.90 2.56
CA PRO A 156 -12.43 13.83 3.69
C PRO A 156 -13.81 14.36 3.28
N GLN A 157 -14.85 13.59 3.57
CA GLN A 157 -16.25 13.95 3.30
C GLN A 157 -17.20 13.28 4.31
N GLY A 158 -18.48 13.64 4.27
CA GLY A 158 -19.52 13.02 5.11
C GLY A 158 -19.44 13.43 6.59
N PHE A 159 -18.89 14.61 6.90
CA PHE A 159 -18.74 15.12 8.25
C PHE A 159 -19.03 16.63 8.34
N ILE A 160 -19.26 17.11 9.57
CA ILE A 160 -19.28 18.54 9.92
C ILE A 160 -18.26 18.83 11.02
N ILE A 161 -17.88 20.09 11.18
CA ILE A 161 -17.00 20.53 12.26
C ILE A 161 -17.84 21.27 13.29
N GLU A 162 -17.92 20.75 14.50
CA GLU A 162 -18.57 21.40 15.64
C GLU A 162 -17.61 21.47 16.82
N ASN A 163 -17.47 22.65 17.43
CA ASN A 163 -16.61 22.88 18.59
C ASN A 163 -15.16 22.38 18.42
N GLY A 164 -14.62 22.45 17.20
CA GLY A 164 -13.26 21.96 16.91
C GLY A 164 -13.14 20.45 16.83
N HIS A 165 -14.25 19.71 16.71
CA HIS A 165 -14.28 18.27 16.51
C HIS A 165 -15.02 17.91 15.24
N LEU A 166 -14.59 16.83 14.58
CA LEU A 166 -15.34 16.28 13.47
C LEU A 166 -16.54 15.48 13.99
N ILE A 167 -17.70 15.63 13.35
CA ILE A 167 -18.89 14.84 13.66
C ILE A 167 -19.32 14.12 12.38
N PRO A 168 -19.34 12.77 12.38
CA PRO A 168 -19.77 12.00 11.21
C PRO A 168 -21.26 12.27 10.92
N GLN A 169 -21.58 12.51 9.65
CA GLN A 169 -22.94 12.68 9.15
C GLN A 169 -23.37 11.52 8.25
N ASP A 170 -22.45 11.01 7.43
CA ASP A 170 -22.71 9.92 6.50
C ASP A 170 -21.52 8.94 6.45
N TRP A 171 -21.70 7.77 7.06
CA TRP A 171 -20.68 6.73 7.10
C TRP A 171 -20.38 6.11 5.73
N LEU A 172 -21.35 6.04 4.83
CA LEU A 172 -21.10 5.52 3.48
C LEU A 172 -20.24 6.51 2.70
N ALA A 173 -20.51 7.81 2.81
CA ALA A 173 -19.66 8.83 2.22
C ALA A 173 -18.25 8.83 2.84
N ILE A 174 -18.13 8.64 4.16
CA ILE A 174 -16.83 8.55 4.85
C ILE A 174 -16.02 7.36 4.32
N ILE A 175 -16.62 6.16 4.30
CA ILE A 175 -15.95 4.91 3.91
C ILE A 175 -15.63 4.91 2.41
N PHE A 176 -16.63 5.18 1.58
CA PHE A 176 -16.53 5.17 0.12
C PHE A 176 -16.26 6.58 -0.43
N ASN A 177 -15.23 7.23 0.12
CA ASN A 177 -14.75 8.51 -0.38
C ASN A 177 -14.10 8.41 -1.77
N PRO A 178 -13.95 9.52 -2.52
CA PRO A 178 -13.49 9.48 -3.91
C PRO A 178 -12.15 8.76 -4.11
N SER A 179 -11.25 8.81 -3.13
CA SER A 179 -9.95 8.14 -3.20
C SER A 179 -10.02 6.64 -2.89
N PHE A 180 -11.04 6.19 -2.15
CA PHE A 180 -11.05 4.87 -1.51
C PHE A 180 -10.95 3.70 -2.49
N PRO A 181 -11.80 3.58 -3.53
CA PRO A 181 -11.73 2.43 -4.43
C PRO A 181 -10.36 2.31 -5.10
N TYR A 182 -9.80 3.42 -5.58
CA TYR A 182 -8.51 3.44 -6.26
C TYR A 182 -7.37 3.02 -5.33
N ARG A 183 -7.33 3.56 -4.11
CA ARG A 183 -6.30 3.22 -3.11
C ARG A 183 -6.42 1.76 -2.66
N LEU A 184 -7.64 1.28 -2.43
CA LEU A 184 -7.90 -0.11 -2.04
C LEU A 184 -7.39 -1.09 -3.10
N PHE A 185 -7.81 -0.92 -4.36
CA PHE A 185 -7.38 -1.80 -5.44
C PHE A 185 -5.88 -1.69 -5.69
N HIS A 186 -5.33 -0.47 -5.72
CA HIS A 186 -3.91 -0.27 -5.94
C HIS A 186 -3.04 -0.92 -4.85
N MET A 187 -3.44 -0.81 -3.58
CA MET A 187 -2.71 -1.44 -2.47
C MET A 187 -2.86 -2.96 -2.48
N ALA A 188 -4.08 -3.49 -2.65
CA ALA A 188 -4.31 -4.93 -2.63
C ALA A 188 -3.54 -5.64 -3.76
N ILE A 189 -3.58 -5.07 -4.98
CA ILE A 189 -2.86 -5.61 -6.14
C ILE A 189 -1.34 -5.47 -5.95
N ALA A 190 -0.87 -4.35 -5.41
CA ALA A 190 0.55 -4.18 -5.05
C ALA A 190 1.02 -5.21 -4.01
N ALA A 191 0.21 -5.52 -3.00
CA ALA A 191 0.50 -6.54 -2.00
C ALA A 191 0.63 -7.93 -2.65
N PHE A 192 -0.32 -8.30 -3.52
CA PHE A 192 -0.26 -9.54 -4.29
C PHE A 192 0.99 -9.64 -5.18
N LEU A 193 1.31 -8.56 -5.89
CA LEU A 193 2.50 -8.50 -6.73
C LEU A 193 3.78 -8.58 -5.89
N SER A 194 3.82 -7.91 -4.74
CA SER A 194 4.96 -7.93 -3.81
C SER A 194 5.18 -9.33 -3.24
N SER A 195 4.13 -10.03 -2.81
CA SER A 195 4.23 -11.42 -2.36
C SER A 195 4.65 -12.36 -3.49
N ALA A 196 4.18 -12.14 -4.72
CA ALA A 196 4.63 -12.91 -5.88
C ALA A 196 6.13 -12.71 -6.14
N MET A 197 6.61 -11.47 -6.10
CA MET A 197 8.04 -11.17 -6.21
C MET A 197 8.85 -11.79 -5.07
N PHE A 198 8.33 -11.77 -3.84
CA PHE A 198 8.99 -12.38 -2.68
C PHE A 198 9.11 -13.91 -2.82
N VAL A 199 8.03 -14.59 -3.21
CA VAL A 199 8.02 -16.03 -3.49
C VAL A 199 8.94 -16.36 -4.66
N GLY A 200 8.87 -15.58 -5.75
CA GLY A 200 9.69 -15.76 -6.94
C GLY A 200 11.19 -15.54 -6.66
N ALA A 201 11.55 -14.52 -5.89
CA ALA A 201 12.93 -14.23 -5.49
C ALA A 201 13.50 -15.36 -4.62
N SER A 202 12.71 -15.87 -3.66
CA SER A 202 13.10 -17.04 -2.88
C SER A 202 13.36 -18.25 -3.78
N ALA A 203 12.47 -18.51 -4.74
CA ALA A 203 12.61 -19.63 -5.67
C ALA A 203 13.82 -19.49 -6.60
N ALA A 204 14.01 -18.31 -7.19
CA ALA A 204 15.16 -18.00 -8.02
C ALA A 204 16.47 -18.18 -7.25
N TRP A 205 16.52 -17.71 -6.00
CA TRP A 205 17.68 -17.90 -5.13
C TRP A 205 18.01 -19.38 -4.90
N HIS A 206 16.99 -20.20 -4.62
CA HIS A 206 17.18 -21.64 -4.46
C HIS A 206 17.71 -22.30 -5.74
N LEU A 207 17.16 -21.97 -6.91
CA LEU A 207 17.62 -22.51 -8.19
C LEU A 207 19.07 -22.09 -8.51
N LEU A 208 19.44 -20.83 -8.23
CA LEU A 208 20.81 -20.32 -8.41
C LEU A 208 21.81 -21.04 -7.49
N ARG A 209 21.36 -21.55 -6.34
CA ARG A 209 22.16 -22.35 -5.41
C ARG A 209 22.19 -23.85 -5.75
N GLY A 210 21.60 -24.26 -6.88
CA GLY A 210 21.53 -25.66 -7.30
C GLY A 210 20.48 -26.49 -6.56
N ASN A 211 19.63 -25.85 -5.73
CA ASN A 211 18.51 -26.52 -5.06
C ASN A 211 17.34 -26.64 -6.04
N ASP A 212 17.47 -27.52 -7.02
CA ASP A 212 16.47 -27.72 -8.04
C ASP A 212 15.49 -28.84 -7.67
N SER A 213 14.27 -28.47 -7.29
CA SER A 213 13.20 -29.42 -6.99
C SER A 213 11.90 -29.05 -7.69
N PRO A 214 10.99 -30.02 -7.89
CA PRO A 214 9.66 -29.74 -8.44
C PRO A 214 8.89 -28.65 -7.67
N ALA A 215 9.04 -28.60 -6.34
CA ALA A 215 8.42 -27.57 -5.50
C ALA A 215 8.97 -26.17 -5.79
N ILE A 216 10.29 -26.05 -5.90
CA ILE A 216 10.97 -24.78 -6.15
C ILE A 216 10.63 -24.25 -7.55
N ARG A 217 10.65 -25.12 -8.57
CA ARG A 217 10.20 -24.77 -9.93
C ARG A 217 8.73 -24.37 -9.96
N LYS A 218 7.87 -25.05 -9.17
CA LYS A 218 6.44 -24.74 -9.09
C LYS A 218 6.19 -23.35 -8.51
N MET A 219 6.81 -23.02 -7.37
CA MET A 219 6.61 -21.71 -6.76
C MET A 219 7.20 -20.57 -7.60
N LEU A 220 8.33 -20.80 -8.31
CA LEU A 220 8.82 -19.83 -9.29
C LEU A 220 7.81 -19.62 -10.43
N SER A 221 7.28 -20.70 -10.99
CA SER A 221 6.30 -20.60 -12.08
C SER A 221 5.04 -19.86 -11.64
N MET A 222 4.49 -20.16 -10.46
CA MET A 222 3.34 -19.45 -9.91
C MET A 222 3.62 -17.95 -9.73
N ALA A 223 4.79 -17.61 -9.18
CA ALA A 223 5.22 -16.23 -9.01
C ALA A 223 5.33 -15.48 -10.34
N MET A 224 5.93 -16.10 -11.37
CA MET A 224 6.09 -15.47 -12.69
C MET A 224 4.76 -15.30 -13.42
N TRP A 225 3.85 -16.26 -13.33
CA TRP A 225 2.49 -16.11 -13.88
C TRP A 225 1.71 -15.01 -13.19
N MET A 226 1.81 -14.94 -11.85
CA MET A 226 1.19 -13.86 -11.09
C MET A 226 1.77 -12.51 -11.50
N ALA A 227 3.10 -12.39 -11.61
CA ALA A 227 3.76 -11.16 -12.04
C ALA A 227 3.31 -10.71 -13.44
N LEU A 228 3.29 -11.66 -14.38
CA LEU A 228 2.92 -11.40 -15.78
C LEU A 228 1.51 -10.84 -15.92
N LEU A 229 0.56 -11.34 -15.12
CA LEU A 229 -0.84 -10.92 -15.20
C LEU A 229 -1.13 -9.69 -14.32
N VAL A 230 -0.57 -9.65 -13.11
CA VAL A 230 -0.89 -8.65 -12.11
C VAL A 230 -0.12 -7.35 -12.33
N ALA A 231 1.11 -7.37 -12.86
CA ALA A 231 1.88 -6.15 -13.08
C ALA A 231 1.23 -5.19 -14.10
N PRO A 232 0.71 -5.65 -15.26
CA PRO A 232 -0.04 -4.77 -16.17
C PRO A 232 -1.31 -4.21 -15.53
N ILE A 233 -2.03 -5.02 -14.76
CA ILE A 233 -3.24 -4.57 -14.04
C ILE A 233 -2.86 -3.49 -13.01
N GLN A 234 -1.78 -3.70 -12.26
CA GLN A 234 -1.25 -2.71 -11.31
C GLN A 234 -0.92 -1.38 -11.99
N ALA A 235 -0.33 -1.42 -13.19
CA ALA A 235 -0.03 -0.21 -13.95
C ALA A 235 -1.30 0.55 -14.34
N VAL A 236 -2.33 -0.14 -14.84
CA VAL A 236 -3.63 0.47 -15.19
C VAL A 236 -4.33 1.05 -13.96
N VAL A 237 -4.40 0.29 -12.87
CA VAL A 237 -5.00 0.76 -11.62
C VAL A 237 -4.21 1.93 -11.02
N GLY A 238 -2.88 1.93 -11.18
CA GLY A 238 -2.01 3.05 -10.83
C GLY A 238 -2.28 4.31 -11.63
N ASP A 239 -2.47 4.19 -12.94
CA ASP A 239 -2.86 5.31 -13.81
C ASP A 239 -4.21 5.91 -13.35
N MET A 240 -5.22 5.06 -13.16
CA MET A 240 -6.53 5.49 -12.66
C MET A 240 -6.44 6.18 -11.29
N HIS A 241 -5.60 5.68 -10.39
CA HIS A 241 -5.36 6.33 -9.10
C HIS A 241 -4.63 7.69 -9.25
N GLY A 242 -3.69 7.78 -10.19
CA GLY A 242 -3.00 9.03 -10.54
C GLY A 242 -3.97 10.09 -11.06
N LEU A 243 -4.89 9.72 -11.95
CA LEU A 243 -5.93 10.62 -12.47
C LEU A 243 -6.89 11.10 -11.37
N ASN A 244 -7.31 10.21 -10.47
CA ASN A 244 -8.13 10.60 -9.33
C ASN A 244 -7.39 11.58 -8.39
N THR A 245 -6.09 11.35 -8.18
CA THR A 245 -5.25 12.25 -7.40
C THR A 245 -5.04 13.59 -8.12
N LEU A 246 -4.94 13.59 -9.45
CA LEU A 246 -4.88 14.83 -10.23
C LEU A 246 -6.15 15.67 -10.06
N GLU A 247 -7.31 15.03 -10.02
CA GLU A 247 -8.60 15.72 -9.82
C GLU A 247 -8.73 16.31 -8.41
N HIS A 248 -8.41 15.53 -7.38
CA HIS A 248 -8.70 15.91 -5.99
C HIS A 248 -7.52 16.58 -5.27
N GLN A 249 -6.29 16.33 -5.71
CA GLN A 249 -5.05 16.78 -5.07
C GLN A 249 -3.95 17.12 -6.12
N PRO A 250 -4.23 18.02 -7.07
CA PRO A 250 -3.32 18.30 -8.19
C PRO A 250 -1.93 18.78 -7.76
N ALA A 251 -1.82 19.48 -6.63
CA ALA A 251 -0.54 19.90 -6.07
C ALA A 251 0.41 18.73 -5.78
N LYS A 252 -0.13 17.54 -5.41
CA LYS A 252 0.69 16.35 -5.19
C LYS A 252 1.21 15.76 -6.48
N ILE A 253 0.38 15.72 -7.53
CA ILE A 253 0.83 15.29 -8.85
C ILE A 253 1.91 16.24 -9.39
N ALA A 254 1.69 17.56 -9.28
CA ALA A 254 2.69 18.55 -9.66
C ALA A 254 4.03 18.34 -8.93
N ALA A 255 3.97 18.01 -7.64
CA ALA A 255 5.15 17.72 -6.83
C ALA A 255 5.84 16.38 -7.18
N ILE A 256 5.08 15.35 -7.54
CA ILE A 256 5.60 14.05 -8.00
C ILE A 256 6.30 14.20 -9.36
N GLU A 257 5.68 14.92 -10.29
CA GLU A 257 6.24 15.22 -11.61
C GLU A 257 7.46 16.15 -11.53
N GLY A 258 7.60 16.89 -10.42
CA GLY A 258 8.70 17.83 -10.23
C GLY A 258 8.72 18.93 -11.29
N HIS A 259 7.56 19.24 -11.88
CA HIS A 259 7.41 20.19 -12.97
C HIS A 259 7.00 21.56 -12.42
N TRP A 260 7.75 22.61 -12.77
CA TRP A 260 7.62 23.92 -12.13
C TRP A 260 6.76 24.91 -12.89
N GLU A 261 6.83 24.92 -14.22
CA GLU A 261 6.15 25.91 -15.07
C GLU A 261 5.67 25.29 -16.37
N ASN A 262 4.45 25.60 -16.76
CA ASN A 262 3.89 25.19 -18.06
C ASN A 262 4.24 26.22 -19.15
N ARG A 263 4.90 25.77 -20.22
CA ARG A 263 5.18 26.60 -21.40
C ARG A 263 3.97 26.63 -22.34
N PRO A 264 3.45 27.80 -22.74
CA PRO A 264 2.27 27.86 -23.59
C PRO A 264 2.44 27.07 -24.90
N GLY A 265 1.50 26.16 -25.18
CA GLY A 265 1.49 25.35 -26.41
C GLY A 265 2.36 24.09 -26.39
N GLU A 266 3.09 23.82 -25.30
CA GLU A 266 3.89 22.61 -25.14
C GLU A 266 3.20 21.59 -24.22
N ALA A 267 3.33 20.30 -24.53
CA ALA A 267 2.87 19.24 -23.63
C ALA A 267 3.81 19.12 -22.41
N THR A 268 3.26 18.76 -21.25
CA THR A 268 4.03 18.51 -20.04
C THR A 268 4.93 17.29 -20.22
N PRO A 269 6.26 17.42 -20.06
CA PRO A 269 7.18 16.29 -20.10
C PRO A 269 7.02 15.40 -18.87
N LEU A 270 7.29 14.10 -19.02
CA LEU A 270 7.46 13.21 -17.87
C LEU A 270 8.91 13.32 -17.38
N LEU A 271 9.11 13.66 -16.11
CA LEU A 271 10.44 13.67 -15.51
C LEU A 271 10.77 12.26 -14.99
N LEU A 272 11.66 11.55 -15.68
CA LEU A 272 12.14 10.24 -15.24
C LEU A 272 13.03 10.35 -13.99
N PHE A 273 13.92 11.35 -14.00
CA PHE A 273 14.85 11.65 -12.93
C PHE A 273 15.03 13.16 -12.77
N GLY A 274 15.23 13.60 -11.54
CA GLY A 274 15.58 14.99 -11.25
C GLY A 274 15.72 15.25 -9.76
N LEU A 275 16.40 16.34 -9.43
CA LEU A 275 16.58 16.84 -8.06
C LEU A 275 15.84 18.18 -7.93
N PRO A 276 14.66 18.21 -7.27
CA PRO A 276 13.91 19.45 -7.12
C PRO A 276 14.66 20.42 -6.19
N ASP A 277 14.76 21.68 -6.62
CA ASP A 277 15.35 22.77 -5.85
C ASP A 277 14.24 23.78 -5.53
N MET A 278 13.78 23.74 -4.27
CA MET A 278 12.67 24.58 -3.81
C MET A 278 13.07 26.06 -3.69
N GLU A 279 14.35 26.38 -3.54
CA GLU A 279 14.84 27.76 -3.44
C GLU A 279 14.93 28.39 -4.83
N GLN A 280 15.41 27.62 -5.80
CA GLN A 280 15.52 28.07 -7.20
C GLN A 280 14.24 27.82 -8.01
N GLU A 281 13.22 27.20 -7.40
CA GLU A 281 11.97 26.80 -8.03
C GLU A 281 12.14 26.12 -9.39
N ARG A 282 13.08 25.17 -9.45
CA ARG A 282 13.38 24.39 -10.65
C ARG A 282 13.85 23.00 -10.30
N THR A 283 13.76 22.08 -11.25
CA THR A 283 14.32 20.74 -11.09
C THR A 283 15.67 20.63 -11.78
N ARG A 284 16.69 20.28 -11.01
CA ARG A 284 18.08 20.15 -11.46
C ARG A 284 18.34 18.73 -11.96
N TYR A 285 19.23 18.60 -12.94
CA TYR A 285 19.64 17.29 -13.50
C TYR A 285 18.44 16.46 -14.00
N GLY A 286 17.46 17.14 -14.61
CA GLY A 286 16.26 16.53 -15.13
C GLY A 286 16.54 15.64 -16.35
N LEU A 287 16.11 14.38 -16.31
CA LEU A 287 15.95 13.55 -17.49
C LEU A 287 14.46 13.51 -17.83
N GLU A 288 14.09 14.17 -18.92
CA GLU A 288 12.70 14.37 -19.32
C GLU A 288 12.38 13.59 -20.60
N ILE A 289 11.19 13.01 -20.66
CA ILE A 289 10.61 12.50 -21.90
C ILE A 289 9.51 13.47 -22.34
N PRO A 290 9.66 14.16 -23.49
CA PRO A 290 8.68 15.11 -23.99
C PRO A 290 7.28 14.50 -24.13
N ALA A 291 6.25 15.27 -23.80
CA ALA A 291 4.82 14.95 -23.91
C ALA A 291 4.31 13.70 -23.16
N LEU A 292 5.19 12.90 -22.56
CA LEU A 292 4.79 11.66 -21.88
C LEU A 292 4.00 11.94 -20.59
N GLY A 293 4.31 13.01 -19.87
CA GLY A 293 3.59 13.41 -18.65
C GLY A 293 2.15 13.77 -18.98
N SER A 294 1.95 14.58 -20.02
CA SER A 294 0.62 14.86 -20.58
C SER A 294 -0.11 13.60 -21.04
N LEU A 295 0.58 12.69 -21.73
CA LEU A 295 -0.04 11.46 -22.23
C LEU A 295 -0.55 10.57 -21.09
N ILE A 296 0.22 10.43 -20.00
CA ILE A 296 -0.16 9.59 -18.86
C ILE A 296 -1.25 10.28 -18.03
N LEU A 297 -1.03 11.53 -17.64
CA LEU A 297 -1.86 12.21 -16.65
C LEU A 297 -3.09 12.94 -17.22
N THR A 298 -3.18 13.09 -18.54
CA THR A 298 -4.33 13.73 -19.20
C THR A 298 -4.88 12.92 -20.37
N HIS A 299 -4.25 11.79 -20.72
CA HIS A 299 -4.54 10.99 -21.92
C HIS A 299 -4.58 11.83 -23.20
N SER A 300 -3.73 12.88 -23.26
CA SER A 300 -3.64 13.81 -24.38
C SER A 300 -2.19 14.21 -24.64
N LEU A 301 -1.83 14.40 -25.92
CA LEU A 301 -0.53 14.93 -26.31
C LEU A 301 -0.45 16.46 -26.26
N HIS A 302 -1.51 17.14 -25.82
CA HIS A 302 -1.61 18.60 -25.89
C HIS A 302 -2.06 19.27 -24.59
N LYS A 303 -2.72 18.52 -23.68
CA LYS A 303 -3.17 19.09 -22.40
C LYS A 303 -2.04 19.10 -21.39
N GLN A 304 -1.89 20.21 -20.70
CA GLN A 304 -0.89 20.36 -19.66
C GLN A 304 -1.43 19.88 -18.31
N VAL A 305 -0.53 19.35 -17.50
CA VAL A 305 -0.77 19.03 -16.09
C VAL A 305 -0.44 20.27 -15.26
N PRO A 306 -1.16 20.56 -14.15
CA PRO A 306 -0.82 21.67 -13.26
C PRO A 306 0.65 21.63 -12.83
N ALA A 307 1.30 22.79 -12.83
CA ALA A 307 2.70 22.94 -12.45
C ALA A 307 2.82 23.42 -11.00
N LEU A 308 3.98 23.20 -10.37
CA LEU A 308 4.20 23.60 -8.97
C LEU A 308 3.99 25.10 -8.73
N LYS A 309 4.33 25.96 -9.71
CA LYS A 309 4.14 27.40 -9.57
C LYS A 309 2.68 27.86 -9.67
N ASP A 310 1.77 26.99 -10.10
CA ASP A 310 0.33 27.27 -10.12
C ASP A 310 -0.26 27.26 -8.68
N PHE A 311 0.48 26.75 -7.69
CA PHE A 311 0.06 26.65 -6.29
C PHE A 311 0.83 27.64 -5.38
N PRO A 312 0.20 28.15 -4.30
CA PRO A 312 0.87 28.91 -3.25
C PRO A 312 2.05 28.15 -2.65
N LYS A 313 3.08 28.87 -2.19
CA LYS A 313 4.30 28.24 -1.65
C LYS A 313 4.03 27.33 -0.45
N GLU A 314 3.09 27.69 0.42
CA GLU A 314 2.67 26.85 1.55
C GLU A 314 1.99 25.54 1.14
N ASP A 315 1.31 25.50 -0.02
CA ASP A 315 0.54 24.34 -0.50
C ASP A 315 1.36 23.39 -1.39
N ARG A 316 2.57 23.83 -1.81
CA ARG A 316 3.53 22.99 -2.52
C ARG A 316 4.06 21.95 -1.55
N THR A 317 3.54 20.73 -1.65
CA THR A 317 3.94 19.62 -0.78
C THR A 317 5.44 19.37 -0.89
N LEU A 318 6.14 19.47 0.25
CA LEU A 318 7.57 19.21 0.35
C LEU A 318 7.83 17.70 0.27
N PHE A 319 8.08 17.16 -0.93
CA PHE A 319 8.92 15.98 -1.02
C PHE A 319 10.33 16.42 -0.63
N ALA A 320 10.84 15.87 0.47
CA ALA A 320 12.02 16.33 1.19
C ALA A 320 13.16 16.81 0.27
N ARG A 321 13.83 17.90 0.68
CA ARG A 321 15.02 18.56 0.09
C ARG A 321 16.20 17.64 -0.34
N ARG A 322 16.08 16.31 -0.26
CA ARG A 322 17.08 15.31 -0.66
C ARG A 322 16.43 13.97 -1.02
N LEU A 323 16.11 13.74 -2.29
CA LEU A 323 16.46 12.54 -3.08
C LEU A 323 15.60 12.45 -4.34
N LEU A 324 16.27 12.11 -5.45
CA LEU A 324 15.78 11.49 -6.69
C LEU A 324 14.25 11.41 -6.84
N VAL A 325 13.70 12.24 -7.73
CA VAL A 325 12.49 11.88 -8.48
C VAL A 325 12.79 10.51 -9.12
N VAL A 326 12.27 9.44 -8.54
CA VAL A 326 12.11 8.16 -9.23
C VAL A 326 10.65 8.14 -9.60
N SER A 327 10.41 8.53 -10.85
CA SER A 327 9.15 8.45 -11.56
C SER A 327 8.32 7.23 -11.13
N HIS A 328 7.07 7.50 -10.73
CA HIS A 328 5.90 6.60 -10.70
C HIS A 328 5.96 5.18 -10.10
N HIS A 329 7.04 4.73 -9.44
CA HIS A 329 7.16 3.31 -9.02
C HIS A 329 7.42 3.05 -7.53
N GLY A 330 6.91 3.90 -6.62
CA GLY A 330 6.75 3.46 -5.22
C GLY A 330 6.97 4.47 -4.11
N ARG A 331 6.76 5.77 -4.34
CA ARG A 331 6.94 6.80 -3.29
C ARG A 331 5.73 7.70 -3.05
N GLY A 332 4.53 7.20 -3.36
CA GLY A 332 3.26 7.81 -2.92
C GLY A 332 2.83 7.43 -1.48
N TRP A 333 3.62 6.58 -0.80
CA TRP A 333 3.29 5.97 0.50
C TRP A 333 3.68 6.83 1.72
N ALA A 334 3.34 8.11 1.71
CA ALA A 334 3.51 8.96 2.89
C ALA A 334 2.36 9.95 3.03
N CYS A 335 1.19 9.40 3.38
CA CYS A 335 0.29 9.84 4.45
C CYS A 335 -1.09 9.22 4.27
#